data_AF-A0A9X5XAT0-F1
#
_entry.id   AF-A0A9X5XAT0-F1
#
_cell.length_a   1.000
_cell.length_b   1.000
_cell.length_c   1.000
_cell.angle_alpha   90.00
_cell.angle_beta   90.00
_cell.angle_gamma   90.00
#
_symmetry.space_group_name_H-M   'P 1'
#
loop_
_entity.id
_entity.type
_entity.pdbx_description
1 polymer ?
#
loop_
_entity_poly.entity_id
_entity_poly.type
_entity_poly.pdbx_seq_one_letter_code
_entity_poly.pdbx_strand_id
1 'polypeptide(L)'
;MCETAAMTSETITAAASGSWTLGDLPVRRIGFGAMRLTGSAAFHLGTPSDRDRSIAVLRRAIELGVDHIDTAAFYFSSLRSANELINSALAPYADDLVIATKVGPFRDYSGEWGTPARPDQLRAHVEENLRQLGRDHLDLVYLRRTGQDSIAEHFGALAELREAGLIRHLGLSSIGLRHLQEAQAIAPVVSVQNQYGLDSPNAETDELLRTCGEQGVAFVPFFAIAGKGGAQGPSGSDGDEVLAVARAHGATPAQVRLAWT
;
A
#
# COMPACT_ATOMS: atom_id res chain seq x y z
N MET A 1 -6.46 14.78 -44.98
CA MET A 1 -5.20 14.45 -44.29
C MET A 1 -5.40 14.85 -42.84
N CYS A 2 -5.71 13.90 -41.96
CA CYS A 2 -5.79 14.17 -40.53
C CYS A 2 -4.36 14.20 -39.99
N GLU A 3 -3.94 15.36 -39.51
CA GLU A 3 -2.70 15.51 -38.74
C GLU A 3 -2.86 14.75 -37.42
N THR A 4 -2.16 13.63 -37.31
CA THR A 4 -1.90 12.96 -36.04
C THR A 4 -1.01 13.90 -35.22
N ALA A 5 -1.59 14.61 -34.27
CA ALA A 5 -0.83 15.40 -33.31
C ALA A 5 0.19 14.47 -32.63
N ALA A 6 1.48 14.76 -32.83
CA ALA A 6 2.55 14.08 -32.13
C ALA A 6 2.39 14.40 -30.64
N MET A 7 1.91 13.43 -29.86
CA MET A 7 1.92 13.53 -28.41
C MET A 7 3.38 13.60 -27.98
N THR A 8 3.85 14.79 -27.62
CA THR A 8 5.06 14.93 -26.82
C THR A 8 4.77 14.23 -25.51
N SER A 9 5.25 12.99 -25.36
CA SER A 9 5.12 12.21 -24.13
C SER A 9 6.00 12.83 -23.06
N GLU A 10 5.57 13.96 -22.49
CA GLU A 10 6.13 14.47 -21.27
C GLU A 10 5.98 13.37 -20.19
N THR A 11 7.07 13.02 -19.53
CA THR A 11 7.05 11.96 -18.52
C THR A 11 6.29 12.47 -17.31
N ILE A 12 5.10 11.92 -17.07
CA ILE A 12 4.30 12.22 -15.88
C ILE A 12 5.04 11.64 -14.66
N THR A 13 5.37 12.50 -13.70
CA THR A 13 6.00 12.13 -12.43
C THR A 13 5.00 12.14 -11.29
N ALA A 14 5.32 11.51 -10.16
CA ALA A 14 4.48 11.54 -8.97
C ALA A 14 4.25 12.96 -8.42
N ALA A 15 5.11 13.93 -8.75
CA ALA A 15 4.93 15.33 -8.36
C ALA A 15 3.63 15.94 -8.92
N ALA A 16 3.17 15.46 -10.09
CA ALA A 16 1.92 15.90 -10.70
C ALA A 16 0.66 15.48 -9.90
N SER A 17 0.80 14.57 -8.94
CA SER A 17 -0.33 14.09 -8.13
C SER A 17 -0.69 15.00 -6.95
N GLY A 18 0.11 16.05 -6.68
CA GLY A 18 0.01 16.82 -5.46
C GLY A 18 0.54 16.05 -4.24
N SER A 19 0.35 16.62 -3.05
CA SER A 19 0.85 16.06 -1.79
C SER A 19 -0.24 15.87 -0.75
N TRP A 20 0.07 15.03 0.24
CA TRP A 20 -0.70 14.81 1.45
C TRP A 20 0.26 14.74 2.65
N THR A 21 -0.21 15.05 3.85
CA THR A 21 0.59 14.87 5.08
C THR A 21 0.09 13.64 5.84
N LEU A 22 0.89 12.59 5.82
CA LEU A 22 0.63 11.32 6.49
C LEU A 22 1.12 11.39 7.95
N GLY A 23 0.24 11.84 8.84
CA GLY A 23 0.63 12.22 10.20
C GLY A 23 1.44 13.51 10.17
N ASP A 24 2.77 13.41 10.26
CA ASP A 24 3.71 14.51 10.09
C ASP A 24 4.65 14.33 8.87
N LEU A 25 4.41 13.31 8.05
CA LEU A 25 5.24 12.96 6.89
C LEU A 25 4.62 13.50 5.60
N PRO A 26 5.21 14.50 4.92
CA PRO A 26 4.74 14.90 3.61
C PRO A 26 5.05 13.81 2.57
N VAL A 27 4.04 13.41 1.81
CA VAL A 27 4.16 12.43 0.72
C VAL A 27 3.42 12.93 -0.51
N ARG A 28 3.82 12.48 -1.69
CA ARG A 28 2.99 12.63 -2.91
C ARG A 28 1.76 11.75 -2.80
N ARG A 29 0.72 12.05 -3.58
CA ARG A 29 -0.51 11.24 -3.58
C ARG A 29 -0.36 9.90 -4.33
N ILE A 30 0.70 9.75 -5.12
CA ILE A 30 1.04 8.50 -5.83
C ILE A 30 2.31 7.88 -5.21
N GLY A 31 2.15 6.67 -4.67
CA GLY A 31 3.24 5.85 -4.14
C GLY A 31 3.49 4.59 -4.94
N PHE A 32 4.31 3.70 -4.39
CA PHE A 32 4.64 2.41 -5.00
C PHE A 32 4.24 1.23 -4.11
N GLY A 33 3.36 0.36 -4.61
CA GLY A 33 2.98 -0.88 -3.93
C GLY A 33 3.86 -2.07 -4.32
N ALA A 34 4.54 -2.69 -3.35
CA ALA A 34 5.57 -3.70 -3.58
C ALA A 34 5.06 -5.15 -3.61
N MET A 35 3.75 -5.40 -3.48
CA MET A 35 3.18 -6.75 -3.37
C MET A 35 3.58 -7.70 -4.51
N ARG A 36 3.71 -7.18 -5.75
CA ARG A 36 4.08 -7.96 -6.94
C ARG A 36 5.56 -7.84 -7.31
N LEU A 37 6.37 -7.21 -6.47
CA LEU A 37 7.78 -7.04 -6.74
C LEU A 37 8.53 -8.39 -6.76
N THR A 38 8.01 -9.37 -6.03
CA THR A 38 8.65 -10.67 -5.80
C THR A 38 8.31 -11.74 -6.85
N GLY A 39 7.30 -11.52 -7.70
CA GLY A 39 6.90 -12.49 -8.72
C GLY A 39 5.76 -12.02 -9.65
N SER A 40 5.46 -12.85 -10.65
CA SER A 40 4.41 -12.57 -11.67
C SER A 40 2.99 -12.50 -11.11
N ALA A 41 2.78 -13.03 -9.90
CA ALA A 41 1.54 -12.95 -9.13
C ALA A 41 1.86 -12.56 -7.68
N ALA A 42 0.83 -12.21 -6.91
CA ALA A 42 1.01 -11.91 -5.50
C ALA A 42 1.50 -13.15 -4.72
N PHE A 43 2.37 -12.92 -3.75
CA PHE A 43 2.89 -13.97 -2.85
C PHE A 43 3.66 -15.08 -3.59
N HIS A 44 3.48 -16.35 -3.17
CA HIS A 44 4.14 -17.53 -3.75
C HIS A 44 3.47 -18.06 -5.03
N LEU A 45 2.39 -17.42 -5.51
CA LEU A 45 1.51 -17.98 -6.55
C LEU A 45 2.03 -17.81 -7.98
N GLY A 46 3.16 -17.15 -8.17
CA GLY A 46 3.73 -16.83 -9.48
C GLY A 46 5.21 -17.19 -9.59
N THR A 47 5.76 -17.03 -10.79
CA THR A 47 7.19 -17.21 -11.03
C THR A 47 7.95 -16.06 -10.36
N PRO A 48 8.98 -16.34 -9.54
CA PRO A 48 9.80 -15.30 -8.95
C PRO A 48 10.35 -14.33 -9.99
N SER A 49 10.30 -13.03 -9.69
CA SER A 49 10.85 -12.00 -10.56
C SER A 49 12.38 -12.06 -10.60
N ASP A 50 12.97 -11.71 -11.73
CA ASP A 50 14.40 -11.44 -11.82
C ASP A 50 14.80 -10.33 -10.84
N ARG A 51 15.96 -10.50 -10.17
CA ARG A 51 16.39 -9.60 -9.08
C ARG A 51 16.67 -8.21 -9.62
N ASP A 52 17.45 -8.13 -10.68
CA ASP A 52 17.92 -6.87 -11.23
C ASP A 52 16.76 -6.09 -11.84
N ARG A 53 15.80 -6.78 -12.44
CA ARG A 53 14.54 -6.17 -12.87
C ARG A 53 13.75 -5.56 -11.71
N SER A 54 13.59 -6.27 -10.60
CA SER A 54 12.88 -5.74 -9.43
C SER A 54 13.59 -4.52 -8.83
N ILE A 55 14.92 -4.55 -8.73
CA ILE A 55 15.74 -3.41 -8.29
C ILE A 55 15.58 -2.23 -9.26
N ALA A 56 15.62 -2.47 -10.57
CA ALA A 56 15.45 -1.43 -11.57
C ALA A 56 14.07 -0.77 -11.48
N VAL A 57 13.00 -1.53 -11.23
CA VAL A 57 11.65 -0.99 -11.02
C VAL A 57 11.59 -0.08 -9.79
N LEU A 58 12.18 -0.51 -8.67
CA LEU A 58 12.23 0.32 -7.45
C LEU A 58 12.98 1.63 -7.68
N ARG A 59 14.17 1.57 -8.29
CA ARG A 59 14.95 2.78 -8.62
C ARG A 59 14.19 3.69 -9.57
N ARG A 60 13.52 3.12 -10.57
CA ARG A 60 12.69 3.88 -11.51
C ARG A 60 11.51 4.55 -10.82
N ALA A 61 10.90 3.93 -9.82
CA ALA A 61 9.84 4.56 -9.03
C ALA A 61 10.37 5.81 -8.33
N ILE A 62 11.53 5.74 -7.69
CA ILE A 62 12.18 6.90 -7.04
C ILE A 62 12.56 7.99 -8.06
N GLU A 63 13.15 7.62 -9.21
CA GLU A 63 13.45 8.57 -10.29
C GLU A 63 12.21 9.30 -10.82
N LEU A 64 11.06 8.62 -10.84
CA LEU A 64 9.76 9.20 -11.21
C LEU A 64 9.13 10.02 -10.08
N GLY A 65 9.85 10.22 -8.98
CA GLY A 65 9.38 11.01 -7.85
C GLY A 65 8.63 10.22 -6.79
N VAL A 66 8.71 8.90 -6.83
CA VAL A 66 8.49 7.97 -5.72
C VAL A 66 8.91 8.47 -4.33
N ASP A 67 8.05 8.94 -3.41
CA ASP A 67 8.49 9.29 -2.03
C ASP A 67 7.90 8.42 -0.92
N HIS A 68 7.04 7.46 -1.26
CA HIS A 68 6.57 6.46 -0.31
C HIS A 68 6.32 5.09 -0.93
N ILE A 69 6.70 4.04 -0.20
CA ILE A 69 6.58 2.64 -0.63
C ILE A 69 5.71 1.87 0.36
N ASP A 70 4.68 1.21 -0.16
CA ASP A 70 3.84 0.27 0.57
C ASP A 70 4.37 -1.17 0.40
N THR A 71 4.62 -1.85 1.52
CA THR A 71 5.16 -3.21 1.54
C THR A 71 4.57 -4.04 2.70
N ALA A 72 5.05 -5.27 2.90
CA ALA A 72 4.80 -6.12 4.05
C ALA A 72 5.85 -7.24 4.10
N ALA A 73 6.26 -7.68 5.29
CA ALA A 73 7.15 -8.84 5.43
C ALA A 73 6.58 -10.13 4.82
N PHE A 74 5.25 -10.26 4.77
CA PHE A 74 4.56 -11.38 4.12
C PHE A 74 4.38 -11.21 2.60
N TYR A 75 4.94 -10.16 1.99
CA TYR A 75 5.10 -10.06 0.54
C TYR A 75 6.42 -10.74 0.15
N PHE A 76 6.33 -12.00 -0.22
CA PHE A 76 7.48 -12.83 -0.54
C PHE A 76 7.15 -13.83 -1.65
N SER A 77 8.18 -14.29 -2.35
CA SER A 77 8.17 -15.49 -3.17
C SER A 77 9.14 -16.52 -2.57
N SER A 78 9.23 -17.71 -3.17
CA SER A 78 10.15 -18.76 -2.71
C SER A 78 11.63 -18.34 -2.71
N LEU A 79 12.00 -17.26 -3.41
CA LEU A 79 13.39 -16.81 -3.53
C LEU A 79 13.72 -15.54 -2.74
N ARG A 80 12.73 -14.73 -2.33
CA ARG A 80 12.98 -13.38 -1.78
C ARG A 80 11.72 -12.74 -1.18
N SER A 81 11.92 -11.76 -0.31
CA SER A 81 10.86 -10.87 0.15
C SER A 81 10.92 -9.49 -0.53
N ALA A 82 9.80 -8.77 -0.54
CA ALA A 82 9.73 -7.42 -1.07
C ALA A 82 10.58 -6.45 -0.24
N ASN A 83 10.60 -6.60 1.09
CA ASN A 83 11.40 -5.77 1.98
C ASN A 83 12.91 -5.92 1.72
N GLU A 84 13.39 -7.13 1.46
CA GLU A 84 14.79 -7.38 1.12
C GLU A 84 15.19 -6.72 -0.21
N LEU A 85 14.30 -6.76 -1.20
CA LEU A 85 14.52 -6.07 -2.47
C LEU A 85 14.51 -4.54 -2.31
N ILE A 86 13.62 -3.99 -1.48
CA ILE A 86 13.56 -2.56 -1.15
C ILE A 86 14.86 -2.12 -0.49
N ASN A 87 15.32 -2.86 0.53
CA ASN A 87 16.61 -2.61 1.20
C ASN A 87 17.77 -2.63 0.21
N SER A 88 17.90 -3.72 -0.56
CA SER A 88 19.00 -3.87 -1.53
C SER A 88 19.03 -2.78 -2.61
N ALA A 89 17.87 -2.25 -3.00
CA ALA A 89 17.79 -1.24 -4.05
C ALA A 89 18.06 0.18 -3.53
N LEU A 90 17.64 0.48 -2.30
CA LEU A 90 17.45 1.84 -1.80
C LEU A 90 18.25 2.17 -0.53
N ALA A 91 18.92 1.22 0.12
CA ALA A 91 19.79 1.51 1.24
C ALA A 91 21.14 2.12 0.78
N PRO A 92 21.70 3.12 1.51
CA PRO A 92 21.04 3.89 2.56
C PRO A 92 19.86 4.70 2.00
N TYR A 93 18.74 4.68 2.73
CA TYR A 93 17.50 5.33 2.30
C TYR A 93 17.65 6.86 2.28
N ALA A 94 16.93 7.51 1.37
CA ALA A 94 16.75 8.96 1.44
C ALA A 94 15.93 9.33 2.69
N ASP A 95 16.25 10.46 3.31
CA ASP A 95 15.62 10.92 4.56
C ASP A 95 14.11 11.19 4.39
N ASP A 96 13.67 11.52 3.18
CA ASP A 96 12.29 11.81 2.83
C ASP A 96 11.52 10.59 2.27
N LEU A 97 12.14 9.40 2.21
CA LEU A 97 11.47 8.19 1.75
C LEU A 97 10.72 7.49 2.89
N VAL A 98 9.39 7.52 2.79
CA VAL A 98 8.47 6.90 3.74
C VAL A 98 8.21 5.44 3.39
N ILE A 99 8.39 4.53 4.35
CA ILE A 99 8.05 3.12 4.21
C ILE A 99 6.82 2.79 5.05
N ALA A 100 5.74 2.42 4.37
CA ALA A 100 4.52 1.93 4.99
C ALA A 100 4.47 0.40 4.89
N THR A 101 4.41 -0.28 6.04
CA THR A 101 4.39 -1.74 6.10
C THR A 101 3.18 -2.27 6.87
N LYS A 102 3.05 -3.60 6.96
CA LYS A 102 1.87 -4.27 7.53
C LYS A 102 2.27 -5.41 8.46
N VAL A 103 1.43 -5.60 9.47
CA VAL A 103 1.48 -6.72 10.43
C VAL A 103 0.09 -7.30 10.62
N GLY A 104 -0.02 -8.40 11.39
CA GLY A 104 -1.23 -9.21 11.54
C GLY A 104 -1.14 -10.53 10.79
N PRO A 105 -1.34 -10.56 9.46
CA PRO A 105 -1.10 -11.77 8.66
C PRO A 105 0.39 -12.10 8.62
N PHE A 106 0.72 -13.39 8.57
CA PHE A 106 2.09 -13.85 8.34
C PHE A 106 2.10 -15.16 7.56
N ARG A 107 3.30 -15.51 7.11
CA ARG A 107 3.58 -16.72 6.34
C ARG A 107 4.52 -17.60 7.15
N ASP A 108 4.22 -18.88 7.23
CA ASP A 108 5.09 -19.82 7.94
C ASP A 108 6.32 -20.19 7.09
N TYR A 109 7.19 -21.05 7.63
CA TYR A 109 8.42 -21.47 6.95
C TYR A 109 8.17 -22.27 5.66
N SER A 110 6.97 -22.83 5.48
CA SER A 110 6.56 -23.50 4.24
C SER A 110 6.03 -22.53 3.19
N GLY A 111 5.79 -21.28 3.60
CA GLY A 111 5.23 -20.22 2.75
C GLY A 111 3.70 -20.18 2.75
N GLU A 112 3.05 -20.95 3.61
CA GLU A 112 1.60 -20.98 3.78
C GLU A 112 1.12 -19.89 4.73
N TRP A 113 -0.17 -19.53 4.64
CA TRP A 113 -0.75 -18.58 5.57
C TRP A 113 -0.82 -19.19 6.98
N GLY A 114 -0.19 -18.50 7.94
CA GLY A 114 -0.34 -18.85 9.35
C GLY A 114 -1.72 -18.48 9.90
N THR A 115 -1.98 -18.89 11.15
CA THR A 115 -3.13 -18.38 11.89
C THR A 115 -3.01 -16.87 12.09
N PRO A 116 -4.11 -16.11 12.19
CA PRO A 116 -4.03 -14.69 12.51
C PRO A 116 -3.18 -14.46 13.76
N ALA A 117 -2.25 -13.49 13.71
CA ALA A 117 -1.38 -13.20 14.84
C ALA A 117 -2.20 -12.77 16.05
N ARG A 118 -1.81 -13.25 17.23
CA ARG A 118 -2.29 -12.72 18.51
C ARG A 118 -1.60 -11.38 18.82
N PRO A 119 -2.16 -10.55 19.71
CA PRO A 119 -1.56 -9.28 20.11
C PRO A 119 -0.09 -9.41 20.55
N ASP A 120 0.22 -10.42 21.37
CA ASP A 120 1.57 -10.69 21.89
C ASP A 120 2.61 -11.06 20.80
N GLN A 121 2.15 -11.42 19.61
CA GLN A 121 3.01 -11.81 18.49
C GLN A 121 3.34 -10.63 17.55
N LEU A 122 2.63 -9.51 17.65
CA LEU A 122 2.82 -8.38 16.74
C LEU A 122 4.20 -7.73 16.85
N ARG A 123 4.83 -7.78 18.03
CA ARG A 123 6.22 -7.33 18.21
C ARG A 123 7.18 -8.05 17.26
N ALA A 124 7.09 -9.38 17.20
CA ALA A 124 7.95 -10.18 16.32
C ALA A 124 7.72 -9.82 14.84
N HIS A 125 6.48 -9.48 14.45
CA HIS A 125 6.18 -9.07 13.07
C HIS A 125 6.75 -7.69 12.73
N VAL A 126 6.76 -6.77 13.70
CA VAL A 126 7.41 -5.45 13.56
C VAL A 126 8.91 -5.61 13.43
N GLU A 127 9.54 -6.40 14.31
CA GLU A 127 10.98 -6.68 14.28
C GLU A 127 11.40 -7.39 12.98
N GLU A 128 10.56 -8.28 12.46
CA GLU A 128 10.81 -8.93 11.17
C GLU A 128 10.83 -7.93 10.01
N ASN A 129 9.91 -6.95 10.01
CA ASN A 129 9.93 -5.87 9.02
C ASN A 129 11.18 -5.01 9.16
N LEU A 130 11.52 -4.59 10.38
CA LEU A 130 12.73 -3.80 10.68
C LEU A 130 13.99 -4.51 10.16
N ARG A 131 14.13 -5.80 10.47
CA ARG A 131 15.27 -6.62 10.06
C ARG A 131 15.37 -6.77 8.54
N GLN A 132 14.27 -7.07 7.85
CA GLN A 132 14.30 -7.22 6.39
C GLN A 132 14.55 -5.89 5.67
N LEU A 133 13.98 -4.79 6.18
CA LEU A 133 14.19 -3.44 5.65
C LEU A 133 15.54 -2.85 6.08
N GLY A 134 16.22 -3.40 7.07
CA GLY A 134 17.47 -2.82 7.60
C GLY A 134 17.25 -1.43 8.18
N ARG A 135 16.17 -1.25 8.96
CA ARG A 135 15.81 0.03 9.60
C ARG A 135 15.71 -0.13 11.11
N ASP A 136 15.95 0.97 11.82
CA ASP A 136 15.83 1.03 13.29
C ASP A 136 14.41 1.37 13.76
N HIS A 137 13.61 2.01 12.89
CA HIS A 137 12.18 2.29 13.11
C HIS A 137 11.39 2.20 11.79
N LEU A 138 10.07 2.00 11.91
CA LEU A 138 9.12 1.98 10.77
C LEU A 138 8.30 3.26 10.74
N ASP A 139 8.15 3.87 9.56
CA ASP A 139 7.44 5.15 9.42
C ASP A 139 5.93 5.00 9.64
N LEU A 140 5.33 4.00 8.99
CA LEU A 140 3.92 3.67 9.15
C LEU A 140 3.72 2.15 9.20
N VAL A 141 3.01 1.68 10.22
CA VAL A 141 2.58 0.28 10.33
C VAL A 141 1.07 0.20 10.28
N TYR A 142 0.56 -0.52 9.27
CA TYR A 142 -0.85 -0.92 9.22
C TYR A 142 -1.07 -2.22 9.99
N LEU A 143 -2.05 -2.22 10.90
CA LEU A 143 -2.67 -3.47 11.33
C LEU A 143 -3.57 -3.98 10.19
N ARG A 144 -3.17 -5.08 9.53
CA ARG A 144 -3.99 -5.68 8.47
C ARG A 144 -4.94 -6.72 9.06
N ARG A 145 -6.22 -6.43 8.94
CA ARG A 145 -7.30 -7.23 9.51
C ARG A 145 -7.71 -8.37 8.57
N THR A 146 -8.05 -9.53 9.15
CA THR A 146 -8.55 -10.72 8.40
C THR A 146 -9.98 -11.12 8.80
N GLY A 147 -10.48 -10.76 9.99
CA GLY A 147 -11.84 -11.10 10.47
C GLY A 147 -12.58 -9.92 11.12
N GLN A 148 -13.87 -10.03 11.39
CA GLN A 148 -14.70 -8.95 11.94
C GLN A 148 -14.64 -8.86 13.49
N ASP A 149 -13.58 -9.34 14.10
CA ASP A 149 -13.44 -9.24 15.56
C ASP A 149 -12.92 -7.87 15.97
N SER A 150 -13.06 -7.53 17.26
CA SER A 150 -12.51 -6.29 17.80
C SER A 150 -10.99 -6.25 17.58
N ILE A 151 -10.48 -5.06 17.26
CA ILE A 151 -9.04 -4.87 17.04
C ILE A 151 -8.33 -4.26 18.26
N ALA A 152 -9.05 -4.03 19.36
CA ALA A 152 -8.55 -3.25 20.48
C ALA A 152 -7.24 -3.79 21.07
N GLU A 153 -7.16 -5.09 21.35
CA GLU A 153 -5.94 -5.69 21.92
C GLU A 153 -4.75 -5.64 20.94
N HIS A 154 -4.99 -5.95 19.66
CA HIS A 154 -3.96 -5.88 18.61
C HIS A 154 -3.45 -4.45 18.42
N PHE A 155 -4.36 -3.48 18.37
CA PHE A 155 -4.00 -2.08 18.18
C PHE A 155 -3.32 -1.50 19.42
N GLY A 156 -3.72 -1.94 20.62
CA GLY A 156 -3.02 -1.65 21.88
C GLY A 156 -1.57 -2.13 21.87
N ALA A 157 -1.32 -3.36 21.43
CA ALA A 157 0.05 -3.85 21.27
C ALA A 157 0.87 -3.02 20.28
N LEU A 158 0.28 -2.53 19.18
CA LEU A 158 0.99 -1.62 18.26
C LEU A 158 1.21 -0.23 18.84
N ALA A 159 0.28 0.27 19.66
CA ALA A 159 0.44 1.53 20.38
C ALA A 159 1.63 1.46 21.35
N GLU A 160 1.80 0.36 22.09
CA GLU A 160 2.98 0.15 22.94
C GLU A 160 4.30 0.15 22.13
N LEU A 161 4.30 -0.43 20.93
CA LEU A 161 5.47 -0.43 20.05
C LEU A 161 5.76 0.96 19.45
N ARG A 162 4.73 1.77 19.25
CA ARG A 162 4.87 3.18 18.89
C ARG A 162 5.50 3.98 20.03
N GLU A 163 5.01 3.84 21.26
CA GLU A 163 5.59 4.50 22.43
C GLU A 163 7.04 4.04 22.69
N ALA A 164 7.36 2.79 22.38
CA ALA A 164 8.73 2.27 22.44
C ALA A 164 9.65 2.77 21.30
N GLY A 165 9.13 3.54 20.34
CA GLY A 165 9.91 4.15 19.25
C GLY A 165 10.19 3.24 18.04
N LEU A 166 9.64 2.02 18.00
CA LEU A 166 9.81 1.12 16.86
C LEU A 166 8.92 1.50 15.66
N ILE A 167 7.82 2.20 15.95
CA ILE A 167 6.83 2.62 14.97
C ILE A 167 6.60 4.12 15.16
N ARG A 168 6.64 4.90 14.08
CA ARG A 168 6.33 6.34 14.14
C ARG A 168 4.83 6.58 14.07
N HIS A 169 4.16 6.03 13.06
CA HIS A 169 2.71 6.18 12.85
C HIS A 169 1.97 4.85 12.70
N LEU A 170 0.69 4.88 13.05
CA LEU A 170 -0.20 3.73 13.00
C LEU A 170 -1.29 3.94 11.95
N GLY A 171 -1.59 2.85 11.24
CA GLY A 171 -2.69 2.77 10.31
C GLY A 171 -3.48 1.48 10.46
N LEU A 172 -4.61 1.40 9.75
CA LEU A 172 -5.45 0.21 9.70
C LEU A 172 -5.64 -0.25 8.26
N SER A 173 -5.80 -1.55 8.03
CA SER A 173 -6.08 -2.08 6.69
C SER A 173 -7.18 -3.13 6.69
N SER A 174 -8.08 -3.06 5.70
CA SER A 174 -9.25 -3.92 5.54
C SER A 174 -10.26 -3.82 6.68
N ILE A 175 -10.61 -2.60 7.08
CA ILE A 175 -11.46 -2.32 8.25
C ILE A 175 -12.82 -1.71 7.88
N GLY A 176 -13.71 -1.60 8.87
CA GLY A 176 -14.97 -0.84 8.79
C GLY A 176 -14.98 0.23 9.88
N LEU A 177 -16.01 1.08 9.89
CA LEU A 177 -16.07 2.28 10.75
C LEU A 177 -15.84 1.99 12.24
N ARG A 178 -16.45 0.93 12.79
CA ARG A 178 -16.28 0.57 14.20
C ARG A 178 -14.82 0.29 14.59
N HIS A 179 -14.03 -0.30 13.69
CA HIS A 179 -12.63 -0.60 13.99
C HIS A 179 -11.81 0.70 14.03
N LEU A 180 -12.11 1.66 13.15
CA LEU A 180 -11.46 2.97 13.21
C LEU A 180 -11.73 3.65 14.56
N GLN A 181 -12.97 3.60 15.04
CA GLN A 181 -13.36 4.14 16.35
C GLN A 181 -12.66 3.43 17.51
N GLU A 182 -12.59 2.09 17.50
CA GLU A 182 -11.85 1.30 18.49
C GLU A 182 -10.37 1.69 18.54
N ALA A 183 -9.71 1.80 17.39
CA ALA A 183 -8.30 2.16 17.31
C ALA A 183 -8.04 3.59 17.80
N GLN A 184 -8.88 4.55 17.43
CA GLN A 184 -8.73 5.95 17.82
C GLN A 184 -8.95 6.19 19.32
N ALA A 185 -9.69 5.32 19.99
CA ALA A 185 -9.78 5.34 21.46
C ALA A 185 -8.46 4.92 22.15
N ILE A 186 -7.54 4.30 21.42
CA ILE A 186 -6.29 3.75 21.94
C ILE A 186 -5.09 4.61 21.53
N ALA A 187 -4.95 4.92 20.24
CA ALA A 187 -3.83 5.72 19.73
C ALA A 187 -4.20 6.45 18.42
N PRO A 188 -3.46 7.51 18.03
CA PRO A 188 -3.69 8.22 16.78
C PRO A 188 -3.56 7.31 15.55
N VAL A 189 -4.56 7.36 14.67
CA VAL A 189 -4.58 6.68 13.37
C VAL A 189 -4.35 7.71 12.28
N VAL A 190 -3.29 7.57 11.50
CA VAL A 190 -2.97 8.53 10.42
C VAL A 190 -3.47 8.07 9.05
N SER A 191 -3.78 6.78 8.90
CA SER A 191 -4.16 6.20 7.61
C SER A 191 -5.05 4.96 7.72
N VAL A 192 -5.96 4.84 6.76
CA VAL A 192 -6.79 3.66 6.52
C VAL A 192 -6.55 3.17 5.10
N GLN A 193 -6.16 1.91 4.94
CA GLN A 193 -5.93 1.26 3.66
C GLN A 193 -7.00 0.20 3.35
N ASN A 194 -7.94 0.52 2.46
CA ASN A 194 -9.10 -0.32 2.12
C ASN A 194 -9.25 -0.54 0.61
N GLN A 195 -9.99 -1.58 0.24
CA GLN A 195 -10.39 -1.76 -1.16
C GLN A 195 -11.35 -0.65 -1.54
N TYR A 196 -11.03 0.10 -2.59
CA TYR A 196 -11.89 1.14 -3.12
C TYR A 196 -11.53 1.42 -4.57
N GLY A 197 -12.53 1.83 -5.36
CA GLY A 197 -12.36 2.16 -6.76
C GLY A 197 -13.69 2.18 -7.50
N LEU A 198 -13.65 2.68 -8.72
CA LEU A 198 -14.80 2.97 -9.57
C LEU A 198 -15.82 1.81 -9.66
N ASP A 199 -15.34 0.56 -9.77
CA ASP A 199 -16.19 -0.62 -9.97
C ASP A 199 -16.60 -1.33 -8.66
N SER A 200 -16.39 -0.69 -7.51
CA SER A 200 -16.64 -1.27 -6.18
C SER A 200 -17.44 -0.32 -5.28
N PRO A 201 -18.65 0.12 -5.68
CA PRO A 201 -19.48 0.95 -4.83
C PRO A 201 -19.87 0.17 -3.56
N ASN A 202 -19.67 0.79 -2.39
CA ASN A 202 -20.01 0.21 -1.11
C ASN A 202 -20.31 1.33 -0.11
N ALA A 203 -21.55 1.40 0.37
CA ALA A 203 -22.01 2.45 1.25
C ALA A 203 -21.21 2.53 2.57
N GLU A 204 -20.80 1.39 3.14
CA GLU A 204 -19.98 1.34 4.36
C GLU A 204 -18.58 1.90 4.10
N THR A 205 -17.98 1.55 2.96
CA THR A 205 -16.66 2.10 2.57
C THR A 205 -16.76 3.58 2.21
N ASP A 206 -17.84 4.02 1.56
CA ASP A 206 -18.08 5.44 1.26
C ASP A 206 -18.24 6.26 2.54
N GLU A 207 -18.93 5.72 3.55
CA GLU A 207 -19.04 6.34 4.87
C GLU A 207 -17.69 6.42 5.58
N LEU A 208 -16.91 5.33 5.55
CA LEU A 208 -15.56 5.32 6.10
C LEU A 208 -14.64 6.32 5.40
N LEU A 209 -14.69 6.41 4.07
CA LEU A 209 -13.91 7.37 3.27
C LEU A 209 -14.24 8.81 3.68
N ARG A 210 -15.53 9.15 3.77
CA ARG A 210 -15.97 10.48 4.20
C ARG A 210 -15.51 10.79 5.62
N THR A 211 -15.67 9.84 6.53
CA THR A 211 -15.21 9.97 7.92
C THR A 211 -13.69 10.23 7.98
N CYS A 212 -12.91 9.49 7.20
CA CYS A 212 -11.46 9.71 7.12
C CYS A 212 -11.14 11.13 6.62
N GLY A 213 -11.82 11.58 5.57
CA GLY A 213 -11.65 12.94 5.02
C GLY A 213 -11.99 14.04 6.02
N GLU A 214 -13.09 13.91 6.75
CA GLU A 214 -13.51 14.87 7.80
C GLU A 214 -12.51 14.94 8.98
N GLN A 215 -11.83 13.83 9.26
CA GLN A 215 -10.86 13.72 10.36
C GLN A 215 -9.41 14.00 9.94
N GLY A 216 -9.14 14.18 8.64
CA GLY A 216 -7.78 14.30 8.13
C GLY A 216 -6.97 13.00 8.16
N VAL A 217 -7.64 11.84 8.24
CA VAL A 217 -7.02 10.51 8.13
C VAL A 217 -6.84 10.18 6.65
N ALA A 218 -5.63 9.79 6.23
CA ALA A 218 -5.39 9.42 4.84
C ALA A 218 -6.20 8.15 4.49
N PHE A 219 -6.92 8.16 3.37
CA PHE A 219 -7.55 6.96 2.83
C PHE A 219 -6.73 6.46 1.64
N VAL A 220 -6.15 5.26 1.76
CA VAL A 220 -5.26 4.67 0.76
C VAL A 220 -5.98 3.51 0.06
N PRO A 221 -6.49 3.73 -1.17
CA PRO A 221 -7.25 2.73 -1.89
C PRO A 221 -6.33 1.65 -2.49
N PHE A 222 -6.67 0.36 -2.31
CA PHE A 222 -6.06 -0.72 -3.08
C PHE A 222 -7.05 -1.34 -4.08
N PHE A 223 -6.49 -1.95 -5.12
CA PHE A 223 -7.22 -2.48 -6.29
C PHE A 223 -7.96 -1.42 -7.13
N ALA A 224 -7.65 -0.13 -7.01
CA ALA A 224 -8.23 0.92 -7.86
C ALA A 224 -8.06 0.63 -9.37
N ILE A 225 -6.89 0.13 -9.78
CA ILE A 225 -6.62 -0.28 -11.18
C ILE A 225 -7.16 -1.68 -11.48
N ALA A 226 -6.94 -2.64 -10.58
CA ALA A 226 -7.30 -4.04 -10.80
C ALA A 226 -8.82 -4.28 -10.76
N GLY A 227 -9.56 -3.38 -10.12
CA GLY A 227 -10.99 -3.49 -9.89
C GLY A 227 -11.37 -4.85 -9.30
N LYS A 228 -12.37 -5.48 -9.91
CA LYS A 228 -12.88 -6.81 -9.51
C LYS A 228 -11.85 -7.94 -9.63
N GLY A 229 -10.82 -7.77 -10.45
CA GLY A 229 -9.76 -8.78 -10.57
C GLY A 229 -8.79 -8.80 -9.37
N GLY A 230 -8.81 -7.77 -8.52
CA GLY A 230 -8.18 -7.77 -7.20
C GLY A 230 -6.71 -8.21 -7.23
N ALA A 231 -6.37 -9.18 -6.36
CA ALA A 231 -5.00 -9.70 -6.27
C ALA A 231 -4.54 -10.44 -7.53
N GLN A 232 -5.45 -10.95 -8.37
CA GLN A 232 -5.14 -11.60 -9.65
C GLN A 232 -4.78 -10.58 -10.74
N GLY A 233 -5.17 -9.32 -10.56
CA GLY A 233 -4.85 -8.21 -11.46
C GLY A 233 -6.03 -7.86 -12.36
N PRO A 234 -5.87 -6.93 -13.31
CA PRO A 234 -6.98 -6.44 -14.13
C PRO A 234 -7.66 -7.56 -14.92
N SER A 235 -9.00 -7.59 -14.93
CA SER A 235 -9.81 -8.64 -15.56
C SER A 235 -9.94 -8.54 -17.09
N GLY A 236 -9.15 -7.67 -17.75
CA GLY A 236 -8.95 -7.68 -19.20
C GLY A 236 -9.89 -6.82 -20.06
N SER A 237 -10.93 -6.19 -19.50
CA SER A 237 -11.70 -5.16 -20.22
C SER A 237 -12.26 -4.10 -19.28
N ASP A 238 -11.95 -2.84 -19.57
CA ASP A 238 -12.55 -1.67 -18.92
C ASP A 238 -13.95 -1.37 -19.50
N GLY A 239 -14.81 -0.75 -18.70
CA GLY A 239 -16.15 -0.32 -19.14
C GLY A 239 -16.08 0.76 -20.22
N ASP A 240 -17.12 0.83 -21.06
CA ASP A 240 -17.19 1.77 -22.19
C ASP A 240 -17.06 3.22 -21.76
N GLU A 241 -17.57 3.57 -20.58
CA GLU A 241 -17.47 4.90 -19.98
C GLU A 241 -16.02 5.25 -19.63
N VAL A 242 -15.28 4.32 -19.02
CA VAL A 242 -13.85 4.52 -18.71
C VAL A 242 -13.05 4.69 -20.00
N LEU A 243 -13.34 3.87 -21.01
CA LEU A 243 -12.70 3.97 -22.33
C LEU A 243 -13.04 5.29 -23.03
N ALA A 244 -14.27 5.79 -22.90
CA ALA A 244 -14.68 7.07 -23.47
C ALA A 244 -13.95 8.24 -22.81
N VAL A 245 -13.86 8.27 -21.47
CA VAL A 245 -13.09 9.29 -20.73
C VAL A 245 -11.61 9.20 -21.08
N ALA A 246 -11.03 8.00 -21.13
CA ALA A 246 -9.64 7.79 -21.50
C ALA A 246 -9.33 8.38 -22.89
N ARG A 247 -10.18 8.11 -23.90
CA ARG A 247 -10.05 8.71 -25.24
C ARG A 247 -10.20 10.22 -25.22
N ALA A 248 -11.17 10.76 -24.48
CA ALA A 248 -11.41 12.21 -24.40
C ALA A 248 -10.22 12.97 -23.80
N HIS A 249 -9.45 12.33 -22.92
CA HIS A 249 -8.31 12.93 -22.24
C HIS A 249 -6.94 12.49 -22.78
N GLY A 250 -6.88 11.67 -23.83
CA GLY A 250 -5.61 11.10 -24.32
C GLY A 250 -4.88 10.27 -23.27
N ALA A 251 -5.62 9.65 -22.34
CA ALA A 251 -5.11 8.89 -21.21
C ALA A 251 -5.38 7.40 -21.38
N THR A 252 -4.74 6.58 -20.53
CA THR A 252 -5.05 5.16 -20.39
C THR A 252 -6.19 4.93 -19.41
N PRO A 253 -6.92 3.80 -19.50
CA PRO A 253 -7.94 3.45 -18.50
C PRO A 253 -7.39 3.40 -17.07
N ALA A 254 -6.16 2.93 -16.89
CA ALA A 254 -5.49 2.92 -15.59
C ALA A 254 -5.29 4.33 -15.01
N GLN A 255 -4.91 5.30 -15.85
CA GLN A 255 -4.79 6.71 -15.44
C GLN A 255 -6.15 7.30 -15.07
N VAL A 256 -7.21 7.00 -15.81
CA VAL A 256 -8.58 7.45 -15.48
C VAL A 256 -9.01 6.89 -14.12
N ARG A 257 -8.81 5.59 -13.89
CA ARG A 257 -9.13 4.95 -12.60
C ARG A 257 -8.35 5.57 -11.45
N LEU A 258 -7.06 5.79 -11.62
CA LEU A 258 -6.22 6.44 -10.60
C LEU A 258 -6.65 7.89 -10.33
N ALA A 259 -6.93 8.67 -11.37
CA ALA A 259 -7.31 10.08 -11.21
C ALA A 259 -8.71 10.25 -10.59
N TRP A 260 -9.60 9.29 -10.80
CA TRP A 260 -10.91 9.26 -10.13
C TRP A 260 -10.81 8.94 -8.64
N THR A 261 -9.80 8.16 -8.24
CA THR A 261 -9.65 7.66 -6.85
C THR A 261 -8.89 8.67 -5.99
#